data_AF-Q9R5V1-F1
#
_entry.id   AF-Q9R5V1-F1
#
_cell.length_a   1.000
_cell.length_b   1.000
_cell.length_c   1.000
_cell.angle_alpha   90.00
_cell.angle_beta   90.00
_cell.angle_gamma   90.00
#
_symmetry.space_group_name_H-M   'P 1'
#
loop_
_entity.id
_entity.type
_entity.pdbx_description
1 polymer ?
#
loop_
_entity_poly.entity_id
_entity_poly.type
_entity_poly.pdbx_seq_one_letter_code
_entity_poly.pdbx_strand_id
1 'polypeptide(L)'
;NLQTETVINRDGQEEKQVSFNSIYMMADSGARGSAAQIRQLAGMRGLMAKPDGSIIETPITANFREGLNVLQYFISTHGARKGLADTALKTANFGYLTRRLVDVAQ
;
A
#
# COMPACT_ATOMS: atom_id res chain seq x y z
N ASN A 1 0.22 -15.72 8.87
CA ASN A 1 0.68 -15.66 7.47
C ASN A 1 -0.52 -15.90 6.56
N LEU A 2 -0.90 -14.91 5.75
CA LEU A 2 -2.08 -14.97 4.88
C LEU A 2 -1.89 -15.87 3.64
N GLN A 3 -0.68 -16.37 3.42
CA GLN A 3 -0.26 -17.09 2.21
C GLN A 3 -0.50 -18.60 2.31
N THR A 4 -0.41 -19.19 3.49
CA THR A 4 -0.56 -20.63 3.70
C THR A 4 -1.55 -20.90 4.81
N GLU A 5 -2.36 -21.93 4.61
CA GLU A 5 -3.33 -22.42 5.58
C GLU A 5 -3.05 -23.90 5.82
N THR A 6 -3.07 -24.32 7.08
CA THR A 6 -2.92 -25.73 7.44
C THR A 6 -4.29 -26.38 7.31
N VAL A 7 -4.41 -27.34 6.41
CA VAL A 7 -5.61 -28.16 6.24
C VAL A 7 -5.31 -29.61 6.61
N ILE A 8 -6.34 -30.30 7.10
CA ILE A 8 -6.24 -31.73 7.41
C ILE A 8 -6.65 -32.47 6.14
N ASN A 9 -5.71 -33.22 5.56
CA ASN A 9 -6.00 -34.06 4.41
C ASN A 9 -6.86 -35.26 4.79
N ARG A 10 -7.37 -35.97 3.78
CA ARG A 10 -8.21 -37.18 3.95
C ARG A 10 -7.56 -38.25 4.85
N ASP A 11 -6.22 -38.26 4.90
CA ASP A 11 -5.41 -39.19 5.69
C ASP A 11 -5.10 -38.67 7.12
N GLY A 12 -5.72 -37.58 7.56
CA GLY A 12 -5.56 -37.03 8.91
C GLY A 12 -4.24 -36.28 9.13
N GLN A 13 -3.46 -36.04 8.07
CA GLN A 13 -2.18 -35.33 8.13
C GLN A 13 -2.37 -33.84 7.89
N GLU A 14 -1.60 -33.03 8.62
CA GLU A 14 -1.54 -31.57 8.42
C GLU A 14 -0.72 -31.24 7.16
N GLU A 15 -1.38 -30.73 6.13
CA GLU A 15 -0.72 -30.19 4.94
C GLU A 15 -0.86 -28.67 4.86
N LYS A 16 0.21 -28.02 4.39
CA LYS A 16 0.22 -26.58 4.13
C LYS A 16 -0.22 -26.35 2.68
N GLN A 17 -1.45 -25.90 2.49
CA GLN A 17 -1.94 -25.46 1.19
C GLN A 17 -1.80 -23.94 1.05
N VAL A 18 -1.85 -23.45 -0.20
CA VAL A 18 -2.00 -22.02 -0.46
C VAL A 18 -3.34 -21.56 0.12
N SER A 19 -3.30 -20.49 0.90
CA SER A 19 -4.51 -19.98 1.58
C SER A 19 -5.50 -19.43 0.56
N PHE A 20 -6.78 -19.78 0.74
CA PHE A 20 -7.90 -19.24 -0.04
C PHE A 20 -8.41 -17.90 0.52
N ASN A 21 -7.58 -17.17 1.27
CA ASN A 21 -7.91 -15.85 1.74
C ASN A 21 -8.12 -14.90 0.53
N SER A 22 -9.30 -14.28 0.44
CA SER A 22 -9.65 -13.44 -0.71
C SER A 22 -8.69 -12.26 -0.91
N ILE A 23 -8.13 -11.69 0.17
CA ILE A 23 -7.15 -10.60 0.09
C ILE A 23 -5.82 -11.10 -0.48
N TYR A 24 -5.39 -12.29 -0.08
CA TYR A 24 -4.20 -12.93 -0.63
C TYR A 24 -4.40 -13.26 -2.11
N MET A 25 -5.52 -13.90 -2.47
CA MET A 25 -5.86 -14.22 -3.86
C MET A 25 -5.89 -12.97 -4.76
N MET A 26 -6.46 -11.85 -4.30
CA MET A 26 -6.50 -10.61 -5.08
C MET A 26 -5.12 -10.04 -5.41
N ALA A 27 -4.18 -10.11 -4.46
CA ALA A 27 -2.83 -9.61 -4.67
C ALA A 27 -1.94 -10.61 -5.45
N ASP A 28 -2.06 -11.91 -5.18
CA ASP A 28 -1.29 -12.96 -5.85
C ASP A 28 -1.69 -13.13 -7.32
N SER A 29 -2.99 -13.06 -7.61
CA SER A 29 -3.51 -13.08 -9.00
C SER A 29 -3.18 -11.81 -9.80
N GLY A 30 -2.70 -10.74 -9.15
CA GLY A 30 -2.44 -9.45 -9.78
C GLY A 30 -3.70 -8.64 -10.13
N ALA A 31 -4.89 -9.10 -9.72
CA ALA A 31 -6.15 -8.41 -10.03
C ALA A 31 -6.20 -7.01 -9.41
N ARG A 32 -5.87 -6.90 -8.11
CA ARG A 32 -5.75 -5.62 -7.39
C ARG A 32 -5.12 -5.88 -6.03
N GLY A 33 -4.21 -5.00 -5.61
CA GLY A 33 -3.50 -5.17 -4.35
C GLY A 33 -2.01 -5.39 -4.57
N SER A 34 -1.20 -5.05 -3.57
CA SER A 34 0.22 -5.38 -3.56
C SER A 34 0.65 -5.82 -2.17
N ALA A 35 1.79 -6.50 -2.08
CA ALA A 35 2.38 -6.89 -0.79
C ALA A 35 2.58 -5.69 0.16
N ALA A 36 2.87 -4.51 -0.38
CA ALA A 36 2.99 -3.28 0.40
C ALA A 36 1.64 -2.84 1.00
N GLN A 37 0.55 -2.96 0.23
CA GLN A 37 -0.80 -2.64 0.72
C GLN A 37 -1.30 -3.66 1.75
N ILE A 38 -1.04 -4.95 1.53
CA ILE A 38 -1.35 -6.01 2.49
C ILE A 38 -0.59 -5.80 3.81
N ARG A 39 0.68 -5.38 3.74
CA ARG A 39 1.48 -5.07 4.94
C ARG A 39 0.85 -3.97 5.79
N GLN A 40 0.27 -2.94 5.19
CA GLN A 40 -0.40 -1.88 5.96
C GLN A 40 -1.74 -2.33 6.55
N LEU A 41 -2.40 -3.32 5.92
CA LEU A 41 -3.67 -3.88 6.40
C LEU A 41 -3.49 -4.81 7.61
N ALA A 42 -2.48 -5.68 7.59
CA ALA A 42 -2.32 -6.76 8.57
C ALA A 42 -0.95 -6.81 9.28
N GLY A 43 0.01 -6.00 8.85
CA GLY A 43 1.35 -5.91 9.43
C GLY A 43 1.50 -4.64 10.26
N MET A 44 2.48 -3.81 9.92
CA MET A 44 2.63 -2.45 10.46
C MET A 44 2.57 -1.44 9.33
N ARG A 45 2.06 -0.24 9.59
CA ARG A 45 2.01 0.82 8.59
C ARG A 45 3.40 1.40 8.27
N GLY A 46 4.30 1.43 9.26
CA GLY A 46 5.71 1.78 9.08
C GLY A 46 6.04 3.26 9.26
N LEU A 47 7.17 3.68 8.69
CA LEU A 47 7.69 5.05 8.77
C LEU A 47 6.97 5.98 7.80
N MET A 48 6.63 7.18 8.25
CA MET A 48 5.94 8.19 7.43
C MET A 48 6.88 9.36 7.11
N ALA A 49 6.70 9.98 5.95
CA ALA A 49 7.44 11.18 5.57
C ALA A 49 6.70 12.46 6.02
N LYS A 50 7.46 13.44 6.50
CA LYS A 50 6.99 14.81 6.72
C LYS A 50 6.80 15.54 5.38
N PRO A 51 6.10 16.68 5.36
CA PRO A 51 5.93 17.46 4.13
C PRO A 51 7.25 17.98 3.54
N ASP A 52 8.30 18.15 4.35
CA ASP A 52 9.64 18.51 3.89
C ASP A 52 10.39 17.34 3.22
N GLY A 53 9.88 16.11 3.32
CA GLY A 53 10.51 14.89 2.80
C GLY A 53 11.38 14.14 3.81
N SER A 54 11.62 14.68 5.01
CA SER A 54 12.31 13.95 6.08
C SER A 54 11.45 12.79 6.60
N ILE A 55 12.10 11.70 7.00
CA ILE A 55 11.43 10.54 7.58
C ILE A 55 11.21 10.79 9.07
N ILE A 56 10.00 10.53 9.55
CA ILE A 56 9.68 10.56 10.98
C ILE A 56 10.24 9.30 11.61
N GLU A 57 11.13 9.46 12.61
CA GLU A 57 11.82 8.36 13.28
C GLU A 57 10.88 7.44 14.07
N THR A 58 9.71 7.93 14.48
CA THR A 58 8.70 7.15 15.19
C THR A 58 7.79 6.41 14.20
N PRO A 59 7.88 5.07 14.08
CA PRO A 59 7.06 4.30 13.16
C PRO A 59 5.62 4.15 13.69
N ILE A 60 4.67 4.01 12.76
CA ILE A 60 3.32 3.56 13.07
C ILE A 60 3.33 2.03 13.14
N THR A 61 3.30 1.51 14.37
CA THR A 61 3.28 0.06 14.66
C THR A 61 1.92 -0.58 14.39
N ALA A 62 0.84 0.18 14.53
CA ALA A 62 -0.52 -0.30 14.27
C ALA A 62 -0.78 -0.50 12.77
N ASN A 63 -1.77 -1.35 12.48
CA ASN A 63 -2.31 -1.57 11.14
C ASN A 63 -3.75 -1.07 10.99
N PHE A 64 -4.26 -1.10 9.76
CA PHE A 64 -5.62 -0.67 9.48
C PHE A 64 -6.69 -1.58 10.09
N ARG A 65 -6.39 -2.86 10.37
CA ARG A 65 -7.32 -3.77 11.04
C ARG A 65 -7.49 -3.43 12.52
N GLU A 66 -6.39 -3.09 13.21
CA GLU A 66 -6.37 -2.68 14.62
C GLU A 66 -6.85 -1.24 14.81
N GLY A 67 -6.68 -0.41 13.79
CA GLY A 67 -7.01 1.01 13.82
C GLY A 67 -5.81 1.87 14.26
N LEU A 68 -5.90 3.17 13.97
CA LEU A 68 -4.85 4.14 14.24
C LEU A 68 -5.28 5.06 15.38
N ASN A 69 -4.38 5.33 16.33
CA ASN A 69 -4.63 6.37 17.31
C ASN A 69 -4.60 7.77 16.65
N VAL A 70 -5.11 8.79 17.34
CA VAL A 70 -5.25 10.15 16.80
C VAL A 70 -3.91 10.71 16.30
N LEU A 71 -2.82 10.47 17.04
CA LEU A 71 -1.49 10.95 16.68
C LEU A 71 -0.94 10.26 15.43
N GLN A 72 -1.03 8.94 15.35
CA GLN A 72 -0.61 8.13 14.20
C GLN A 72 -1.43 8.49 12.97
N TYR A 73 -2.73 8.70 13.12
CA TYR A 73 -3.60 9.16 12.04
C TYR A 73 -3.15 10.54 11.56
N PHE A 74 -2.96 11.50 12.47
CA PHE A 74 -2.50 12.86 12.14
C PHE A 74 -1.15 12.86 11.41
N ILE A 75 -0.19 12.07 11.88
CA ILE A 75 1.11 11.89 11.22
C ILE A 75 0.92 11.35 9.80
N SER A 76 0.05 10.35 9.62
CA SER A 76 -0.20 9.75 8.30
C SER A 76 -0.83 10.71 7.28
N THR A 77 -1.52 11.77 7.74
CA THR A 77 -2.15 12.75 6.84
C THR A 77 -1.15 13.62 6.08
N HIS A 78 0.04 13.86 6.64
CA HIS A 78 1.05 14.74 6.03
C HIS A 78 1.54 14.16 4.69
N GLY A 79 1.95 12.89 4.72
CA GLY A 79 2.36 12.17 3.51
C GLY A 79 1.23 12.00 2.51
N ALA A 80 0.01 11.68 2.98
CA ALA A 80 -1.15 11.52 2.11
C ALA A 80 -1.50 12.82 1.37
N ARG A 81 -1.56 13.96 2.09
CA ARG A 81 -1.87 15.26 1.48
C ARG A 81 -0.80 15.69 0.49
N LYS A 82 0.48 15.56 0.83
CA LYS A 82 1.59 15.87 -0.07
C LYS A 82 1.53 15.00 -1.33
N GLY A 83 1.30 13.70 -1.19
CA GLY A 83 1.16 12.78 -2.32
C GLY A 83 0.01 13.14 -3.27
N LEU A 84 -1.13 13.58 -2.72
CA LEU A 84 -2.27 14.05 -3.53
C LEU A 84 -1.95 15.35 -4.26
N ALA A 85 -1.35 16.32 -3.58
CA ALA A 85 -0.95 17.59 -4.18
C ALA A 85 0.11 17.39 -5.29
N ASP A 86 1.13 16.56 -5.03
CA ASP A 86 2.18 16.25 -5.98
C ASP A 86 1.62 15.53 -7.22
N THR A 87 0.68 14.60 -7.02
CA THR A 87 0.01 13.93 -8.13
C THR A 87 -0.74 14.93 -9.00
N ALA A 88 -1.51 15.83 -8.40
CA ALA A 88 -2.25 16.86 -9.14
C ALA A 88 -1.33 17.79 -9.94
N LEU A 89 -0.22 18.25 -9.33
CA LEU A 89 0.77 19.10 -10.02
C LEU A 89 1.47 18.33 -11.15
N LYS A 90 1.83 17.07 -10.92
CA LYS A 90 2.44 16.21 -11.93
C LYS A 90 1.51 15.99 -13.12
N THR A 91 0.20 15.79 -12.91
CA THR A 91 -0.78 15.66 -13.99
C THR A 91 -0.73 16.87 -14.94
N ALA A 92 -0.70 18.09 -14.39
CA ALA A 92 -0.60 19.31 -15.21
C ALA A 92 0.70 19.36 -16.02
N ASN A 93 1.83 19.03 -15.39
CA ASN A 93 3.14 19.02 -16.05
C ASN A 93 3.23 17.97 -17.16
N PHE A 94 2.67 16.77 -16.95
CA PHE A 94 2.63 15.72 -17.97
C PHE A 94 1.77 16.13 -19.17
N GLY A 95 0.60 16.73 -18.93
CA GLY A 95 -0.26 17.24 -20.01
C GLY A 95 0.39 18.38 -20.79
N TYR A 96 1.12 19.26 -20.12
CA TYR A 96 1.90 20.31 -20.79
C TYR A 96 3.04 19.73 -21.64
N LEU A 97 3.75 18.73 -21.11
CA LEU A 97 4.82 18.06 -21.81
C LEU A 97 4.32 17.35 -23.08
N THR A 98 3.22 16.60 -23.00
CA THR A 98 2.66 15.92 -24.18
C THR A 98 2.24 16.92 -25.24
N ARG A 99 1.65 18.06 -24.86
CA ARG A 99 1.32 19.14 -25.80
C ARG A 99 2.58 19.66 -26.52
N ARG A 100 3.64 19.98 -25.79
CA ARG A 100 4.91 20.44 -26.38
C ARG A 100 5.56 19.42 -27.30
N LEU A 101 5.50 18.14 -26.95
CA LEU A 101 6.03 17.07 -27.79
C LEU A 101 5.26 16.96 -29.11
N VAL A 102 3.93 17.13 -29.07
CA VAL A 102 3.11 17.18 -30.30
C VAL A 102 3.45 18.40 -31.14
N ASP A 103 3.58 19.58 -30.52
CA ASP A 103 3.88 20.84 -31.23
C ASP A 103 5.24 20.79 -31.99
N VAL A 104 6.22 20.00 -31.53
CA VAL A 104 7.55 19.88 -32.17
C VAL A 104 7.59 18.78 -33.25
N ALA A 105 6.72 17.78 -33.17
CA ALA A 105 6.71 16.62 -34.07
C ALA A 105 5.73 16.76 -35.25
N GLN A 106 5.08 17.92 -35.39
CA GLN A 106 4.08 18.23 -36.42
C GLN A 106 4.70 18.91 -37.64
#